data_AF-A0AAW0R628-F1
#
_entry.id   AF-A0AAW0R628-F1
#
_cell.length_a   1.000
_cell.length_b   1.000
_cell.length_c   1.000
_cell.angle_alpha   90.00
_cell.angle_beta   90.00
_cell.angle_gamma   90.00
#
_symmetry.space_group_name_H-M   'P 1'
#
loop_
_entity.id
_entity.type
_entity.pdbx_description
1 polymer ?
#
loop_
_entity_poly.entity_id
_entity_poly.type
_entity_poly.pdbx_seq_one_letter_code
_entity_poly.pdbx_strand_id
1 'polypeptide(L)'
;MPSLRKKWPEPELSCGSQITTTRLGRARSVWWAHGPALERFEKDIEPRIGVALMNVELGYSEIYYRLYMIGKRAELSKPIIMICCTDPQIRSNVESSIRQCGVLEDHPEFGLGACALPFEQPTPARPLGGQAGVLTATTDDGGAFGLRKRSFAGAAAADTEDPGAPLGLKITTFDATGQYRTTTGGVVVKAGSTYYQMTVKHAASELAIPGLEPNYSASDLEEVHFDGQSDDDADEDEVDGDEDEETMTRGSLTPRRLVDDQDQLDGLTTPTYPLIRHQSDLRRRREDQGKTRFVPPPGLEPMFCGDGSGPGLNYVLVPLVGQPKGVNEVQLRKSRSQPTLSIQALAEIPARPRRIVAVTRSSGVDFGSIRPGATYLRTANSSAPQKLYAVHLDSAVFEGDCGSAVIDQETGGLYGHIVRGCPRTGTAYIVSAGEIFRDIKDRFGAGVVSIAPSNRPRVASKPGTK
;
A
#
# COMPACT_ATOMS: atom_id res chain seq x y z
N MET A 1 -25.89 30.82 2.94
CA MET A 1 -26.83 30.12 2.05
C MET A 1 -26.18 28.83 1.61
N PRO A 2 -26.84 27.66 1.65
CA PRO A 2 -26.27 26.45 1.08
C PRO A 2 -26.09 26.67 -0.42
N SER A 3 -24.85 26.67 -0.92
CA SER A 3 -24.61 26.73 -2.36
C SER A 3 -25.19 25.47 -2.99
N LEU A 4 -26.12 25.61 -3.93
CA LEU A 4 -26.56 24.51 -4.80
C LEU A 4 -25.32 23.85 -5.39
N ARG A 5 -24.99 22.64 -4.92
CA ARG A 5 -23.80 21.93 -5.36
C ARG A 5 -23.97 21.57 -6.83
N LYS A 6 -23.00 21.97 -7.64
CA LYS A 6 -23.01 21.71 -9.07
C LYS A 6 -22.86 20.21 -9.31
N LYS A 7 -23.67 19.65 -10.21
CA LYS A 7 -23.54 18.25 -10.62
C LYS A 7 -22.22 18.05 -11.37
N TRP A 8 -21.52 16.95 -11.09
CA TRP A 8 -20.32 16.56 -11.84
C TRP A 8 -20.72 16.10 -13.26
N PRO A 9 -20.09 16.62 -14.32
CA PRO A 9 -20.38 16.19 -15.69
C PRO A 9 -19.79 14.81 -15.98
N GLU A 10 -20.53 13.98 -16.71
CA GLU A 10 -20.08 12.66 -17.21
C GLU A 10 -19.42 11.78 -16.13
N PRO A 11 -20.08 11.53 -14.99
CA PRO A 11 -19.50 10.78 -13.87
C PRO A 11 -19.03 9.37 -14.24
N GLU A 12 -19.67 8.72 -15.20
CA GLU A 12 -19.25 7.44 -15.76
C GLU A 12 -17.84 7.44 -16.35
N LEU A 13 -17.38 8.57 -16.93
CA LEU A 13 -16.02 8.71 -17.44
C LEU A 13 -14.98 8.87 -16.32
N SER A 14 -15.45 9.06 -15.09
CA SER A 14 -14.62 9.19 -13.89
C SER A 14 -14.70 7.98 -12.96
N CYS A 15 -15.60 7.03 -13.24
CA CYS A 15 -15.84 5.81 -12.46
C CYS A 15 -15.00 4.62 -12.93
N GLY A 16 -14.03 4.21 -12.12
CA GLY A 16 -13.18 3.07 -12.40
C GLY A 16 -13.81 1.76 -11.94
N SER A 17 -12.98 0.80 -11.54
CA SER A 17 -13.51 -0.42 -10.90
C SER A 17 -14.20 -0.08 -9.59
N GLN A 18 -15.33 -0.72 -9.33
CA GLN A 18 -16.02 -0.62 -8.05
C GLN A 18 -15.15 -1.20 -6.92
N ILE A 19 -15.21 -0.58 -5.75
CA ILE A 19 -14.51 -1.02 -4.54
C ILE A 19 -15.51 -1.77 -3.68
N THR A 20 -15.20 -3.03 -3.38
CA THR A 20 -15.98 -3.81 -2.41
C THR A 20 -15.69 -3.30 -1.01
N THR A 21 -16.69 -2.66 -0.39
CA THR A 21 -16.61 -2.18 0.99
C THR A 21 -17.97 -2.30 1.66
N THR A 22 -17.99 -2.66 2.93
CA THR A 22 -19.23 -2.75 3.74
C THR A 22 -19.55 -1.45 4.48
N ARG A 23 -18.66 -0.45 4.39
CA ARG A 23 -18.72 0.78 5.19
C ARG A 23 -19.65 1.85 4.66
N LEU A 24 -20.00 1.78 3.37
CA LEU A 24 -21.18 2.47 2.87
C LEU A 24 -22.26 1.41 2.78
N GLY A 25 -23.36 1.61 3.51
CA GLY A 25 -24.51 0.72 3.46
C GLY A 25 -25.01 0.45 2.03
N ARG A 26 -25.95 -0.47 1.89
CA ARG A 26 -26.39 -1.03 0.59
C ARG A 26 -26.86 0.00 -0.45
N ALA A 27 -27.19 1.22 -0.03
CA ALA A 27 -27.69 2.28 -0.90
C ALA A 27 -26.62 2.95 -1.78
N ARG A 28 -25.33 2.82 -1.44
CA ARG A 28 -24.25 3.55 -2.14
C ARG A 28 -23.10 2.63 -2.50
N SER A 29 -22.48 2.95 -3.61
CA SER A 29 -21.29 2.28 -4.13
C SER A 29 -20.13 3.28 -4.21
N VAL A 30 -18.91 2.73 -4.18
CA VAL A 30 -17.65 3.47 -4.35
C VAL A 30 -16.93 2.94 -5.55
N TRP A 31 -16.37 3.83 -6.35
CA TRP A 31 -15.47 3.48 -7.44
C TRP A 31 -14.13 4.18 -7.24
N TRP A 32 -13.07 3.51 -7.70
CA TRP A 32 -11.80 4.18 -7.91
C TRP A 32 -12.00 5.35 -8.87
N ALA A 33 -11.60 6.56 -8.47
CA ALA A 33 -11.63 7.67 -9.40
C ALA A 33 -10.60 7.46 -10.52
N HIS A 34 -10.98 7.80 -11.75
CA HIS A 34 -10.08 7.92 -12.89
C HIS A 34 -10.52 9.08 -13.80
N GLY A 35 -9.81 9.28 -14.91
CA GLY A 35 -10.26 10.19 -15.95
C GLY A 35 -10.39 11.64 -15.46
N PRO A 36 -11.39 12.40 -15.97
CA PRO A 36 -11.47 13.84 -15.75
C PRO A 36 -11.51 14.27 -14.27
N ALA A 37 -12.19 13.52 -13.39
CA ALA A 37 -12.27 13.88 -11.97
C ALA A 37 -10.92 13.70 -11.28
N LEU A 38 -10.22 12.60 -11.57
CA LEU A 38 -8.89 12.34 -11.02
C LEU A 38 -7.87 13.35 -11.54
N GLU A 39 -7.89 13.64 -12.84
CA GLU A 39 -6.99 14.63 -13.44
C GLU A 39 -7.17 16.02 -12.82
N ARG A 40 -8.41 16.47 -12.65
CA ARG A 40 -8.72 17.75 -11.98
C ARG A 40 -8.28 17.75 -10.52
N PHE A 41 -8.52 16.65 -9.80
CA PHE A 41 -8.08 16.52 -8.42
C PHE A 41 -6.55 16.61 -8.30
N GLU A 42 -5.81 15.81 -9.07
CA GLU A 42 -4.34 15.77 -8.95
C GLU A 42 -3.67 17.06 -9.44
N LYS A 43 -4.28 17.77 -10.41
CA LYS A 43 -3.71 19.00 -10.98
C LYS A 43 -4.07 20.25 -10.19
N ASP A 44 -5.34 20.41 -9.82
CA ASP A 44 -5.87 21.71 -9.38
C ASP A 44 -6.19 21.72 -7.87
N ILE A 45 -6.63 20.58 -7.30
CA ILE A 45 -7.12 20.53 -5.92
C ILE A 45 -6.05 20.03 -4.94
N GLU A 46 -5.39 18.93 -5.29
CA GLU A 46 -4.46 18.24 -4.41
C GLU A 46 -3.29 19.12 -3.94
N PRO A 47 -2.63 19.92 -4.80
CA PRO A 47 -1.53 20.78 -4.35
C PRO A 47 -1.95 21.75 -3.24
N ARG A 48 -3.18 22.26 -3.29
CA ARG A 48 -3.73 23.18 -2.28
C ARG A 48 -4.09 22.46 -0.99
N ILE A 49 -4.62 21.24 -1.08
CA ILE A 49 -4.82 20.38 0.09
C ILE A 49 -3.46 20.08 0.74
N GLY A 50 -2.46 19.67 -0.04
CA GLY A 50 -1.13 19.37 0.46
C GLY A 50 -0.52 20.53 1.26
N VAL A 51 -0.66 21.77 0.76
CA VAL A 51 -0.23 22.99 1.47
C VAL A 51 -1.05 23.25 2.73
N ALA A 52 -2.38 23.13 2.66
CA ALA A 52 -3.25 23.34 3.83
C ALA A 52 -2.89 22.39 4.98
N LEU A 53 -2.53 21.15 4.64
CA LEU A 53 -2.19 20.14 5.64
C LEU A 53 -0.83 20.38 6.29
N MET A 54 0.11 21.12 5.70
CA MET A 54 1.46 21.28 6.25
C MET A 54 1.48 21.77 7.71
N ASN A 55 0.50 22.59 8.09
CA ASN A 55 0.42 23.22 9.41
C ASN A 55 -0.50 22.49 10.40
N VAL A 56 -1.13 21.39 9.99
CA VAL A 56 -2.00 20.62 10.89
C VAL A 56 -1.15 19.70 11.77
N GLU A 57 -1.25 19.84 13.09
CA GLU A 57 -0.59 18.94 14.04
C GLU A 57 -1.28 17.57 14.04
N LEU A 58 -0.51 16.50 13.80
CA LEU A 58 -1.04 15.13 13.71
C LEU A 58 -0.81 14.31 14.98
N GLY A 59 -0.06 14.81 15.96
CA GLY A 59 0.36 14.02 17.12
C GLY A 59 1.17 12.81 16.69
N TYR A 60 0.64 11.60 16.89
CA TYR A 60 1.21 10.33 16.39
C TYR A 60 0.39 9.71 15.25
N SER A 61 -0.70 10.37 14.86
CA SER A 61 -1.63 9.86 13.88
C SER A 61 -1.09 10.01 12.46
N GLU A 62 -1.58 9.15 11.59
CA GLU A 62 -1.34 9.22 10.16
C GLU A 62 -2.65 9.57 9.47
N ILE A 63 -2.55 10.37 8.43
CA ILE A 63 -3.70 10.74 7.59
C ILE A 63 -3.46 10.22 6.19
N TYR A 64 -4.48 9.58 5.65
CA TYR A 64 -4.58 9.27 4.24
C TYR A 64 -5.61 10.19 3.63
N TYR A 65 -5.41 10.64 2.40
CA TYR A 65 -6.50 11.20 1.63
C TYR A 65 -6.41 10.77 0.16
N ARG A 66 -7.57 10.57 -0.47
CA ARG A 66 -7.65 10.37 -1.92
C ARG A 66 -9.04 10.70 -2.44
N LEU A 67 -9.12 10.80 -3.77
CA LEU A 67 -10.37 10.94 -4.49
C LEU A 67 -11.03 9.58 -4.74
N TYR A 68 -12.35 9.53 -4.52
CA TYR A 68 -13.25 8.47 -4.95
C TYR A 68 -14.42 9.03 -5.74
N MET A 69 -15.06 8.19 -6.55
CA MET A 69 -16.43 8.46 -7.01
C MET A 69 -17.39 7.72 -6.08
N ILE A 70 -18.41 8.42 -5.56
CA ILE A 70 -19.38 7.84 -4.62
C ILE A 70 -20.81 8.20 -5.06
N GLY A 71 -21.72 7.22 -5.08
CA GLY A 71 -23.11 7.40 -5.48
C GLY A 71 -23.91 6.10 -5.55
N LYS A 72 -25.22 6.18 -5.84
CA LYS A 72 -26.10 5.00 -6.01
C LYS A 72 -25.67 4.14 -7.21
N ARG A 73 -25.33 4.80 -8.32
CA ARG A 73 -24.84 4.21 -9.58
C ARG A 73 -23.70 5.05 -10.15
N ALA A 74 -22.96 4.55 -11.14
CA ALA A 74 -21.83 5.27 -11.72
C ALA A 74 -22.26 6.62 -12.32
N GLU A 75 -23.42 6.66 -12.98
CA GLU A 75 -24.02 7.83 -13.65
C GLU A 75 -24.54 8.90 -12.66
N LEU A 76 -24.70 8.50 -11.39
CA LEU A 76 -25.16 9.37 -10.29
C LEU A 76 -24.05 9.64 -9.27
N SER A 77 -22.83 9.18 -9.54
CA SER A 77 -21.72 9.34 -8.64
C SER A 77 -21.16 10.76 -8.68
N LYS A 78 -20.55 11.18 -7.58
CA LYS A 78 -19.90 12.48 -7.44
C LYS A 78 -18.46 12.27 -6.95
N PRO A 79 -17.52 13.14 -7.34
CA PRO A 79 -16.16 13.08 -6.85
C PRO A 79 -16.11 13.53 -5.38
N ILE A 80 -15.71 12.63 -4.48
CA ILE A 80 -15.58 12.88 -3.05
C ILE A 80 -14.15 12.64 -2.61
N ILE A 81 -13.54 13.66 -2.01
CA ILE A 81 -12.21 13.57 -1.41
C ILE A 81 -12.41 13.03 0.00
N MET A 82 -11.88 11.84 0.27
CA MET A 82 -12.02 11.19 1.57
C MET A 82 -10.76 11.39 2.38
N ILE A 83 -10.92 11.95 3.59
CA ILE A 83 -9.89 12.04 4.62
C ILE A 83 -10.02 10.83 5.52
N CYS A 84 -8.96 10.04 5.63
CA CYS A 84 -8.95 8.81 6.38
C CYS A 84 -7.94 8.90 7.52
N CYS A 85 -8.43 8.80 8.75
CA CYS A 85 -7.59 8.77 9.95
C CYS A 85 -8.33 8.02 11.05
N THR A 86 -7.64 7.13 11.77
CA THR A 86 -8.23 6.39 12.89
C THR A 86 -8.53 7.26 14.09
N ASP A 87 -7.90 8.44 14.18
CA ASP A 87 -8.17 9.43 15.22
C ASP A 87 -9.26 10.41 14.73
N PRO A 88 -10.47 10.38 15.33
CA PRO A 88 -11.59 11.22 14.89
C PRO A 88 -11.33 12.72 15.10
N GLN A 89 -10.58 13.10 16.13
CA GLN A 89 -10.26 14.49 16.40
C GLN A 89 -9.32 15.05 15.34
N ILE A 90 -8.26 14.30 15.02
CA ILE A 90 -7.33 14.67 13.94
C ILE A 90 -8.06 14.71 12.60
N ARG A 91 -8.94 13.74 12.33
CA ARG A 91 -9.77 13.71 11.12
C ARG A 91 -10.63 14.96 10.98
N SER A 92 -11.32 15.38 12.04
CA SER A 92 -12.16 16.58 12.07
C SER A 92 -11.34 17.88 11.89
N ASN A 93 -10.16 17.96 12.52
CA ASN A 93 -9.24 19.08 12.37
C ASN A 93 -8.73 19.21 10.93
N VAL A 94 -8.35 18.10 10.32
CA VAL A 94 -7.90 18.02 8.92
C VAL A 94 -9.02 18.44 7.97
N GLU A 95 -10.24 17.93 8.19
CA GLU A 95 -11.40 18.31 7.40
C GLU A 95 -11.67 19.82 7.48
N SER A 96 -11.66 20.38 8.69
CA SER A 96 -11.82 21.80 8.93
C SER A 96 -10.74 22.63 8.23
N SER A 97 -9.48 22.18 8.28
CA SER A 97 -8.37 22.85 7.61
C SER A 97 -8.51 22.87 6.10
N ILE A 98 -9.03 21.79 5.49
CA ILE A 98 -9.27 21.71 4.04
C ILE A 98 -10.43 22.62 3.65
N ARG A 99 -11.50 22.67 4.44
CA ARG A 99 -12.63 23.59 4.19
C ARG A 99 -12.18 25.06 4.28
N GLN A 100 -11.37 25.40 5.29
CA GLN A 100 -10.88 26.76 5.50
C GLN A 100 -9.93 27.28 4.41
N CYS A 101 -9.26 26.40 3.66
CA CYS A 101 -8.39 26.85 2.56
C CYS A 101 -9.15 27.23 1.28
N GLY A 102 -10.48 27.09 1.28
CA GLY A 102 -11.38 27.53 0.20
C GLY A 102 -11.29 26.71 -1.09
N VAL A 103 -10.46 25.65 -1.15
CA VAL A 103 -10.25 24.90 -2.40
C VAL A 103 -11.53 24.27 -2.94
N LEU A 104 -12.45 23.87 -2.07
CA LEU A 104 -13.73 23.28 -2.48
C LEU A 104 -14.76 24.34 -2.89
N GLU A 105 -14.59 25.60 -2.50
CA GLU A 105 -15.44 26.70 -2.97
C GLU A 105 -15.16 27.00 -4.44
N ASP A 106 -13.89 26.88 -4.86
CA ASP A 106 -13.46 27.00 -6.25
C ASP A 106 -13.86 25.77 -7.11
N HIS A 107 -14.21 24.66 -6.46
CA HIS A 107 -14.56 23.38 -7.08
C HIS A 107 -15.85 22.79 -6.47
N PRO A 108 -17.00 23.46 -6.62
CA PRO A 108 -18.26 23.12 -5.93
C PRO A 108 -18.86 21.76 -6.33
N GLU A 109 -18.37 21.16 -7.41
CA GLU A 109 -18.67 19.80 -7.84
C GLU A 109 -18.01 18.69 -7.00
N PHE A 110 -16.95 19.00 -6.22
CA PHE A 110 -16.26 18.05 -5.33
C PHE A 110 -16.85 18.12 -3.94
N GLY A 111 -17.10 16.93 -3.36
CA GLY A 111 -17.43 16.81 -1.95
C GLY A 111 -16.20 16.50 -1.10
N LEU A 112 -16.33 16.76 0.20
CA LEU A 112 -15.39 16.29 1.21
C LEU A 112 -16.07 15.26 2.10
N GLY A 113 -15.31 14.23 2.47
CA GLY A 113 -15.76 13.22 3.41
C GLY A 113 -14.66 12.76 4.32
N ALA A 114 -15.04 12.02 5.35
CA ALA A 114 -14.10 11.44 6.28
C ALA A 114 -14.54 10.04 6.72
N CYS A 115 -13.54 9.20 6.99
CA CYS A 115 -13.72 7.87 7.58
C CYS A 115 -12.44 7.43 8.31
N ALA A 116 -12.44 6.28 8.96
CA ALA A 116 -11.22 5.80 9.62
C ALA A 116 -10.13 5.37 8.63
N LEU A 117 -10.49 4.64 7.56
CA LEU A 117 -9.56 4.01 6.63
C LEU A 117 -9.96 4.27 5.17
N PRO A 118 -9.03 4.34 4.21
CA PRO A 118 -9.36 4.33 2.78
C PRO A 118 -10.25 3.14 2.41
N PHE A 119 -11.18 3.29 1.46
CA PHE A 119 -12.23 2.27 1.19
C PHE A 119 -11.69 0.89 0.82
N GLU A 120 -10.53 0.83 0.16
CA GLU A 120 -9.81 -0.39 -0.21
C GLU A 120 -9.07 -1.10 0.94
N GLN A 121 -8.98 -0.44 2.12
CA GLN A 121 -8.30 -0.98 3.29
C GLN A 121 -9.31 -1.72 4.18
N PRO A 122 -9.28 -3.06 4.21
CA PRO A 122 -10.07 -3.84 5.17
C PRO A 122 -9.51 -3.73 6.60
N THR A 123 -8.22 -3.46 6.73
CA THR A 123 -7.50 -3.23 7.99
C THR A 123 -6.50 -2.09 7.80
N PRO A 124 -6.04 -1.42 8.86
CA PRO A 124 -5.10 -0.32 8.72
C PRO A 124 -3.80 -0.73 8.01
N ALA A 125 -3.42 0.04 6.99
CA ALA A 125 -2.15 -0.17 6.31
C ALA A 125 -0.98 0.25 7.22
N ARG A 126 -0.03 -0.65 7.46
CA ARG A 126 1.19 -0.38 8.23
C ARG A 126 2.45 -0.74 7.46
N PRO A 127 3.62 -0.18 7.83
CA PRO A 127 4.88 -0.67 7.30
C PRO A 127 5.02 -2.15 7.66
N LEU A 128 5.21 -3.00 6.66
CA LEU A 128 5.40 -4.45 6.82
C LEU A 128 6.89 -4.80 6.89
N GLY A 129 7.72 -3.92 7.45
CA GLY A 129 9.13 -4.20 7.71
C GLY A 129 9.31 -5.00 9.00
N GLY A 130 9.05 -6.30 8.94
CA GLY A 130 9.52 -7.38 9.83
C GLY A 130 9.32 -7.31 11.35
N GLN A 131 8.86 -8.45 11.88
CA GLN A 131 8.81 -8.89 13.28
C GLN A 131 10.12 -8.63 14.06
N ALA A 132 10.05 -7.88 15.16
CA ALA A 132 11.15 -7.70 16.09
C ALA A 132 11.39 -9.00 16.88
N GLY A 133 12.50 -9.68 16.61
CA GLY A 133 13.00 -10.76 17.46
C GLY A 133 14.19 -10.27 18.29
N VAL A 134 14.31 -10.73 19.53
CA VAL A 134 15.54 -10.60 20.32
C VAL A 134 16.37 -11.85 20.06
N LEU A 135 17.59 -11.70 19.53
CA LEU A 135 18.56 -12.78 19.58
C LEU A 135 19.01 -12.93 21.04
N THR A 136 18.43 -13.87 21.77
CA THR A 136 19.01 -14.31 23.05
C THR A 136 20.32 -14.99 22.70
N ALA A 137 21.44 -14.31 22.95
CA ALA A 137 22.75 -14.93 22.89
C ALA A 137 22.76 -16.09 23.91
N THR A 138 22.72 -17.32 23.41
CA THR A 138 23.05 -18.49 24.21
C THR A 138 24.55 -18.39 24.50
N THR A 139 24.89 -17.96 25.69
CA THR A 139 26.21 -18.23 26.27
C THR A 139 26.27 -19.74 26.47
N ASP A 140 27.08 -20.43 25.68
CA ASP A 140 27.97 -21.48 26.18
C ASP A 140 28.96 -21.91 25.09
N ASP A 141 30.20 -22.09 25.54
CA ASP A 141 31.36 -22.71 24.90
C ASP A 141 32.17 -21.95 23.83
N GLY A 142 33.10 -21.13 24.34
CA GLY A 142 34.54 -21.25 24.05
C GLY A 142 34.99 -21.48 22.61
N GLY A 143 35.03 -20.42 21.79
CA GLY A 143 35.69 -20.46 20.49
C GLY A 143 35.78 -19.09 19.84
N ALA A 144 36.85 -18.36 20.16
CA ALA A 144 37.39 -17.17 19.48
C ALA A 144 36.46 -16.43 18.48
N PHE A 145 35.65 -15.47 18.96
CA PHE A 145 35.07 -14.43 18.10
C PHE A 145 35.77 -13.09 18.36
N GLY A 146 36.59 -12.72 17.38
CA GLY A 146 37.35 -11.48 17.34
C GLY A 146 36.48 -10.24 17.21
N LEU A 147 36.84 -9.26 18.06
CA LEU A 147 36.59 -7.83 17.97
C LEU A 147 35.14 -7.34 17.86
N ARG A 148 34.60 -7.04 19.04
CA ARG A 148 33.87 -5.79 19.28
C ARG A 148 34.74 -4.58 18.88
N LYS A 149 34.21 -3.72 18.02
CA LYS A 149 34.30 -2.27 18.20
C LYS A 149 32.91 -1.67 18.07
N ARG A 150 32.64 -0.75 19.00
CA ARG A 150 31.38 -0.05 19.25
C ARG A 150 30.99 0.85 18.08
N SER A 151 29.69 1.20 18.07
CA SER A 151 28.91 2.06 17.18
C SER A 151 28.74 1.57 15.75
N PHE A 152 27.57 1.01 15.41
CA PHE A 152 26.85 1.29 14.16
C PHE A 152 25.38 0.89 14.34
N ALA A 153 24.52 1.89 14.55
CA ALA A 153 23.12 1.77 14.17
C ALA A 153 23.07 1.62 12.64
N GLY A 154 22.31 0.66 12.10
CA GLY A 154 22.03 0.59 10.65
C GLY A 154 22.76 -0.48 9.81
N ALA A 155 23.31 -1.54 10.40
CA ALA A 155 23.88 -2.65 9.62
C ALA A 155 22.77 -3.52 8.98
N ALA A 156 22.71 -3.55 7.64
CA ALA A 156 21.83 -4.42 6.86
C ALA A 156 22.58 -5.66 6.34
N ALA A 157 22.03 -6.84 6.55
CA ALA A 157 22.58 -8.13 6.13
C ALA A 157 21.57 -8.93 5.29
N ALA A 158 21.92 -9.25 4.05
CA ALA A 158 21.12 -10.14 3.20
C ALA A 158 21.35 -11.63 3.56
N ASP A 159 20.27 -12.42 3.71
CA ASP A 159 20.32 -13.88 3.78
C ASP A 159 20.12 -14.45 2.36
N THR A 160 21.08 -15.22 1.85
CA THR A 160 20.99 -15.89 0.53
C THR A 160 20.75 -17.39 0.71
N GLU A 161 19.54 -17.88 0.40
CA GLU A 161 19.26 -19.33 0.29
C GLU A 161 19.41 -19.86 -1.15
N ASP A 162 19.45 -18.97 -2.15
CA ASP A 162 19.71 -19.32 -3.55
C ASP A 162 20.63 -18.25 -4.19
N PRO A 163 21.86 -18.60 -4.60
CA PRO A 163 22.81 -17.64 -5.20
C PRO A 163 22.40 -17.14 -6.59
N GLY A 164 21.23 -17.56 -7.13
CA GLY A 164 20.85 -17.34 -8.53
C GLY A 164 19.91 -16.18 -8.85
N ALA A 165 19.26 -15.53 -7.87
CA ALA A 165 18.33 -14.42 -8.10
C ALA A 165 18.29 -13.43 -6.91
N PRO A 166 18.78 -12.19 -7.06
CA PRO A 166 18.82 -11.22 -5.96
C PRO A 166 17.47 -10.54 -5.65
N LEU A 167 16.46 -10.69 -6.52
CA LEU A 167 15.10 -10.23 -6.24
C LEU A 167 14.47 -11.13 -5.17
N GLY A 168 13.81 -10.52 -4.18
CA GLY A 168 13.13 -11.27 -3.13
C GLY A 168 14.04 -11.70 -1.96
N LEU A 169 15.32 -11.28 -1.95
CA LEU A 169 16.24 -11.61 -0.87
C LEU A 169 15.75 -11.05 0.47
N LYS A 170 15.96 -11.80 1.54
CA LYS A 170 15.69 -11.29 2.88
C LYS A 170 16.80 -10.34 3.28
N ILE A 171 16.47 -9.11 3.64
CA ILE A 171 17.40 -8.17 4.23
C ILE A 171 17.05 -8.05 5.71
N THR A 172 18.02 -8.36 6.57
CA THR A 172 17.92 -8.26 8.02
C THR A 172 18.69 -7.05 8.48
N THR A 173 18.01 -6.09 9.10
CA THR A 173 18.62 -4.91 9.71
C THR A 173 18.66 -5.08 11.21
N PHE A 174 19.73 -4.65 11.86
CA PHE A 174 19.89 -4.70 13.31
C PHE A 174 19.94 -3.28 13.89
N ASP A 175 19.25 -3.06 15.00
CA ASP A 175 19.36 -1.82 15.77
C ASP A 175 20.46 -1.90 16.84
N ALA A 176 20.68 -0.79 17.54
CA ALA A 176 21.69 -0.71 18.60
C ALA A 176 21.42 -1.64 19.80
N THR A 177 20.17 -2.09 19.97
CA THR A 177 19.74 -2.99 21.04
C THR A 177 19.89 -4.47 20.66
N GLY A 178 20.23 -4.75 19.39
CA GLY A 178 20.31 -6.10 18.84
C GLY A 178 18.95 -6.67 18.42
N GLN A 179 17.87 -5.87 18.45
CA GLN A 179 16.65 -6.26 17.75
C GLN A 179 16.89 -6.21 16.26
N TYR A 180 16.22 -7.10 15.54
CA TYR A 180 16.31 -7.14 14.09
C TYR A 180 14.95 -6.93 13.43
N ARG A 181 14.98 -6.33 12.25
CA ARG A 181 13.83 -6.28 11.32
C ARG A 181 14.20 -6.93 10.01
N THR A 182 13.21 -7.51 9.36
CA THR A 182 13.38 -8.17 8.08
C THR A 182 12.56 -7.48 7.00
N THR A 183 13.15 -7.33 5.82
CA THR A 183 12.51 -6.80 4.63
C THR A 183 12.88 -7.62 3.41
N THR A 184 12.24 -7.30 2.29
CA THR A 184 12.52 -7.90 0.99
C THR A 184 13.45 -6.98 0.20
N GLY A 185 14.46 -7.56 -0.43
CA GLY A 185 15.32 -6.93 -1.42
C GLY A 185 14.58 -6.82 -2.74
N GLY A 186 14.33 -5.59 -3.18
CA GLY A 186 13.65 -5.25 -4.42
C GLY A 186 14.58 -5.30 -5.63
N VAL A 187 14.54 -4.28 -6.48
CA VAL A 187 15.39 -4.19 -7.68
C VAL A 187 16.86 -3.94 -7.31
N VAL A 188 17.78 -4.48 -8.12
CA VAL A 188 19.20 -4.11 -8.07
C VAL A 188 19.43 -2.88 -8.94
N VAL A 189 19.99 -1.84 -8.33
CA VAL A 189 20.36 -0.57 -8.98
C VAL A 189 21.87 -0.57 -9.20
N LYS A 190 22.32 -0.09 -10.35
CA LYS A 190 23.73 0.22 -10.60
C LYS A 190 23.91 1.73 -10.49
N ALA A 191 24.82 2.17 -9.62
CA ALA A 191 25.24 3.56 -9.54
C ALA A 191 26.77 3.61 -9.61
N GLY A 192 27.29 4.03 -10.76
CA GLY A 192 28.72 4.06 -11.05
C GLY A 192 29.28 2.66 -11.22
N SER A 193 30.32 2.36 -10.46
CA SER A 193 30.91 1.02 -10.37
C SER A 193 30.23 0.11 -9.34
N THR A 194 29.34 0.67 -8.52
CA THR A 194 28.74 -0.04 -7.38
C THR A 194 27.33 -0.53 -7.72
N TYR A 195 27.01 -1.73 -7.25
CA TYR A 195 25.68 -2.30 -7.30
C TYR A 195 25.02 -2.16 -5.94
N TYR A 196 23.73 -1.86 -5.93
CA TYR A 196 22.95 -1.69 -4.71
C TYR A 196 21.68 -2.52 -4.80
N GLN A 197 21.33 -3.17 -3.70
CA GLN A 197 20.04 -3.78 -3.50
C GLN A 197 19.10 -2.75 -2.87
N MET A 198 18.01 -2.42 -3.56
CA MET A 198 17.01 -1.50 -3.03
C MET A 198 16.10 -2.20 -2.03
N THR A 199 15.79 -1.54 -0.91
CA THR A 199 14.73 -1.94 0.03
C THR A 199 14.17 -0.69 0.72
N VAL A 200 13.44 -0.83 1.82
CA VAL A 200 12.75 0.26 2.51
C VAL A 200 13.58 0.90 3.62
N LYS A 201 13.51 2.24 3.75
CA LYS A 201 14.22 3.00 4.79
C LYS A 201 13.72 2.66 6.20
N HIS A 202 12.41 2.51 6.38
CA HIS A 202 11.83 2.25 7.70
C HIS A 202 12.28 0.93 8.34
N ALA A 203 12.92 0.02 7.58
CA ALA A 203 13.61 -1.15 8.12
C ALA A 203 14.69 -0.75 9.13
N ALA A 204 15.45 0.30 8.82
CA ALA A 204 16.59 0.77 9.60
C ALA A 204 16.22 1.86 10.62
N SER A 205 14.96 2.31 10.63
CA SER A 205 14.53 3.39 11.53
C SER A 205 14.20 2.84 12.91
N GLU A 206 14.88 3.35 13.94
CA GLU A 206 14.61 3.06 15.37
C GLU A 206 13.18 3.47 15.79
N LEU A 207 12.47 4.24 14.97
CA LEU A 207 11.26 4.98 15.35
C LEU A 207 9.96 4.19 15.40
N ALA A 208 9.95 2.87 15.17
CA ALA A 208 8.76 2.11 15.52
C ALA A 208 8.81 1.89 17.03
N ILE A 209 8.24 2.84 17.80
CA ILE A 209 8.00 2.66 19.23
C ILE A 209 7.09 1.44 19.36
N PRO A 210 7.57 0.30 19.85
CA PRO A 210 6.73 -0.87 20.02
C PRO A 210 5.69 -0.54 21.09
N GLY A 211 4.39 -0.65 20.77
CA GLY A 211 3.31 -0.55 21.75
C GLY A 211 2.42 0.70 21.67
N LEU A 212 2.63 1.61 20.73
CA LEU A 212 1.58 2.56 20.32
C LEU A 212 0.68 1.89 19.27
N GLU A 213 0.02 0.80 19.67
CA GLU A 213 -1.17 0.37 18.93
C GLU A 213 -2.18 1.52 19.04
N PRO A 214 -2.66 2.08 17.93
CA PRO A 214 -3.58 3.19 18.01
C PRO A 214 -4.85 2.72 18.74
N ASN A 215 -5.22 3.45 19.80
CA ASN A 215 -6.31 3.07 20.68
C ASN A 215 -7.65 3.51 20.04
N TYR A 216 -8.07 2.84 18.97
CA TYR A 216 -9.39 3.02 18.35
C TYR A 216 -10.29 1.83 18.68
N SER A 217 -11.58 2.11 18.85
CA SER A 217 -12.62 1.10 19.00
C SER A 217 -13.08 0.58 17.63
N ALA A 218 -13.76 -0.58 17.61
CA ALA A 218 -14.36 -1.10 16.38
C ALA A 218 -15.40 -0.15 15.79
N SER A 219 -16.15 0.57 16.63
CA SER A 219 -17.11 1.59 16.19
C SER A 219 -16.44 2.77 15.48
N ASP A 220 -15.24 3.16 15.89
CA ASP A 220 -14.51 4.25 15.24
C ASP A 220 -14.14 3.91 13.79
N LEU A 221 -13.98 2.60 13.49
CA LEU A 221 -13.64 2.14 12.14
C LEU A 221 -14.83 2.13 11.16
N GLU A 222 -16.06 2.14 11.69
CA GLU A 222 -17.30 2.08 10.91
C GLU A 222 -17.87 3.47 10.59
N GLU A 223 -17.41 4.52 11.27
CA GLU A 223 -17.87 5.89 11.03
C GLU A 223 -17.44 6.39 9.65
N VAL A 224 -18.44 6.73 8.82
CA VAL A 224 -18.26 7.32 7.49
C VAL A 224 -19.26 8.45 7.30
N HIS A 225 -18.76 9.67 7.15
CA HIS A 225 -19.58 10.82 6.78
C HIS A 225 -19.00 11.50 5.54
N PHE A 226 -19.87 12.06 4.72
CA PHE A 226 -19.44 12.89 3.60
C PHE A 226 -20.54 13.82 3.15
N ASP A 227 -20.08 14.87 2.51
CA ASP A 227 -20.85 15.86 1.82
C ASP A 227 -21.92 15.24 0.89
N GLY A 228 -23.19 15.58 1.10
CA GLY A 228 -24.31 15.09 0.27
C GLY A 228 -24.93 13.77 0.75
N GLN A 229 -24.93 13.55 2.06
CA GLN A 229 -25.63 12.44 2.71
C GLN A 229 -27.11 12.71 3.02
N SER A 230 -27.64 13.92 2.79
CA SER A 230 -29.07 14.16 2.99
C SER A 230 -29.88 13.23 2.10
N ASP A 231 -30.76 12.43 2.70
CA ASP A 231 -31.73 11.56 2.02
C ASP A 231 -32.75 12.35 1.18
N ASP A 232 -32.60 13.68 1.10
CA ASP A 232 -33.36 14.62 0.26
C ASP A 232 -33.01 14.55 -1.24
N ASP A 233 -32.41 13.45 -1.71
CA ASP A 233 -32.67 13.01 -3.09
C ASP A 233 -34.05 12.30 -3.09
N ALA A 234 -35.07 13.02 -2.62
CA ALA A 234 -36.46 12.67 -2.74
C ALA A 234 -36.77 12.64 -4.23
N ASP A 235 -36.92 11.43 -4.78
CA ASP A 235 -37.91 11.07 -5.80
C ASP A 235 -38.22 12.10 -6.91
N GLU A 236 -37.24 12.85 -7.38
CA GLU A 236 -37.37 13.62 -8.62
C GLU A 236 -37.06 12.65 -9.77
N ASP A 237 -38.15 12.07 -10.29
CA ASP A 237 -38.31 11.38 -11.58
C ASP A 237 -38.38 9.83 -11.58
N GLU A 238 -39.36 9.27 -10.87
CA GLU A 238 -40.17 8.14 -11.39
C GLU A 238 -41.66 8.53 -11.31
N VAL A 239 -42.05 9.55 -12.08
CA VAL A 239 -43.45 9.72 -12.50
C VAL A 239 -43.63 8.87 -13.76
N ASP A 240 -43.72 7.55 -13.59
CA ASP A 240 -44.45 6.73 -14.56
C ASP A 240 -45.90 6.68 -14.09
N GLY A 241 -46.78 7.06 -15.01
CA GLY A 241 -48.18 7.35 -14.74
C GLY A 241 -49.03 6.14 -14.37
N ASP A 242 -50.09 6.52 -13.66
CA ASP A 242 -51.44 5.96 -13.68
C ASP A 242 -51.77 4.83 -12.69
N GLU A 243 -52.66 5.21 -11.75
CA GLU A 243 -53.78 4.43 -11.21
C GLU A 243 -53.38 3.21 -10.33
N ASP A 244 -53.58 3.19 -9.01
CA ASP A 244 -54.85 3.34 -8.32
C ASP A 244 -54.66 3.82 -6.87
N GLU A 245 -55.34 4.91 -6.51
CA GLU A 245 -55.76 5.17 -5.13
C GLU A 245 -56.83 4.16 -4.74
N GLU A 246 -56.66 3.52 -3.59
CA GLU A 246 -57.66 3.20 -2.56
C GLU A 246 -57.19 1.95 -1.81
N THR A 247 -56.89 2.07 -0.51
CA THR A 247 -57.58 1.30 0.55
C THR A 247 -57.01 1.69 1.94
N MET A 248 -57.75 2.58 2.61
CA MET A 248 -58.07 2.63 4.05
C MET A 248 -57.01 2.38 5.15
N THR A 249 -56.79 3.46 5.92
CA THR A 249 -57.05 3.57 7.38
C THR A 249 -57.37 2.31 8.19
N ARG A 250 -56.54 2.05 9.23
CA ARG A 250 -56.86 1.61 10.62
C ARG A 250 -55.51 1.35 11.31
N GLY A 251 -55.12 1.99 12.41
CA GLY A 251 -55.81 2.04 13.70
C GLY A 251 -55.05 1.17 14.71
N SER A 252 -54.25 1.83 15.56
CA SER A 252 -53.79 1.48 16.92
C SER A 252 -53.44 0.03 17.31
N LEU A 253 -52.27 -0.17 17.94
CA LEU A 253 -52.10 -0.61 19.34
C LEU A 253 -50.76 -1.34 19.55
N THR A 254 -49.95 -0.79 20.46
CA THR A 254 -48.90 -1.51 21.21
C THR A 254 -49.53 -2.61 22.07
N PRO A 255 -48.91 -3.80 22.15
CA PRO A 255 -49.05 -4.67 23.31
C PRO A 255 -47.74 -4.84 24.08
N ARG A 256 -47.85 -4.80 25.42
CA ARG A 256 -46.83 -5.25 26.37
C ARG A 256 -47.02 -6.75 26.66
N ARG A 257 -45.89 -7.47 26.67
CA ARG A 257 -45.51 -8.70 27.42
C ARG A 257 -46.48 -9.90 27.42
N LEU A 258 -45.96 -11.10 27.09
CA LEU A 258 -45.43 -12.11 28.03
C LEU A 258 -45.09 -13.44 27.30
N VAL A 259 -43.91 -13.97 27.61
CA VAL A 259 -43.54 -15.41 27.81
C VAL A 259 -43.56 -16.40 26.64
N ASP A 260 -42.42 -17.11 26.53
CA ASP A 260 -42.09 -18.43 25.95
C ASP A 260 -43.03 -19.07 24.92
N ASP A 261 -42.48 -19.43 23.75
CA ASP A 261 -42.16 -20.84 23.50
C ASP A 261 -41.25 -21.04 22.27
N GLN A 262 -40.59 -22.20 22.30
CA GLN A 262 -39.60 -22.73 21.38
C GLN A 262 -40.11 -22.99 19.95
N ASP A 263 -39.11 -23.09 19.07
CA ASP A 263 -39.03 -23.84 17.82
C ASP A 263 -39.29 -23.15 16.46
N GLN A 264 -38.26 -23.37 15.63
CA GLN A 264 -38.23 -23.43 14.17
C GLN A 264 -38.34 -22.12 13.39
N LEU A 265 -37.18 -21.61 12.94
CA LEU A 265 -37.08 -20.96 11.64
C LEU A 265 -35.82 -21.40 10.90
N ASP A 266 -36.05 -22.02 9.76
CA ASP A 266 -35.10 -22.27 8.68
C ASP A 266 -34.59 -20.95 8.07
N GLY A 267 -33.34 -20.99 7.61
CA GLY A 267 -32.96 -20.35 6.34
C GLY A 267 -32.56 -18.88 6.34
N LEU A 268 -31.42 -18.53 6.95
CA LEU A 268 -30.61 -17.37 6.53
C LEU A 268 -29.12 -17.73 6.48
N THR A 269 -28.65 -18.00 5.28
CA THR A 269 -27.24 -18.22 4.93
C THR A 269 -26.47 -16.89 4.98
N THR A 270 -25.72 -16.70 6.06
CA THR A 270 -24.58 -15.77 6.08
C THR A 270 -23.46 -16.28 5.17
N PRO A 271 -22.76 -15.42 4.40
CA PRO A 271 -21.56 -15.83 3.68
C PRO A 271 -20.42 -16.09 4.67
N THR A 272 -20.28 -17.35 5.06
CA THR A 272 -19.13 -17.85 5.81
C THR A 272 -17.92 -17.81 4.89
N TYR A 273 -17.06 -16.81 5.05
CA TYR A 273 -15.68 -16.91 4.55
C TYR A 273 -15.06 -18.17 5.17
N PRO A 274 -14.42 -19.05 4.38
CA PRO A 274 -13.77 -20.21 4.96
C PRO A 274 -12.69 -19.70 5.92
N LEU A 275 -12.89 -19.94 7.21
CA LEU A 275 -11.81 -20.01 8.18
C LEU A 275 -10.78 -20.97 7.58
N ILE A 276 -9.71 -20.42 7.03
CA ILE A 276 -8.54 -21.18 6.65
C ILE A 276 -8.04 -21.82 7.94
N ARG A 277 -8.35 -23.10 8.10
CA ARG A 277 -7.91 -23.93 9.22
C ARG A 277 -6.40 -23.78 9.35
N HIS A 278 -5.97 -23.35 10.53
CA HIS A 278 -4.65 -23.59 11.08
C HIS A 278 -4.37 -25.10 11.02
N GLN A 279 -3.77 -25.56 9.92
CA GLN A 279 -3.09 -26.85 9.83
C GLN A 279 -1.88 -26.72 8.90
N SER A 280 -0.80 -26.15 9.44
CA SER A 280 0.54 -26.76 9.50
C SER A 280 1.63 -25.70 9.76
N ASP A 281 1.61 -25.10 10.95
CA ASP A 281 2.75 -24.41 11.58
C ASP A 281 3.86 -25.39 12.04
N LEU A 282 4.03 -26.51 11.32
CA LEU A 282 5.09 -27.48 11.57
C LEU A 282 5.81 -27.84 10.27
N ARG A 283 6.18 -26.82 9.47
CA ARG A 283 7.30 -26.97 8.54
C ARG A 283 8.59 -26.67 9.29
N ARG A 284 9.17 -27.76 9.82
CA ARG A 284 10.56 -27.95 10.26
C ARG A 284 11.34 -26.64 10.44
N ARG A 285 11.45 -26.21 11.70
CA ARG A 285 12.60 -25.50 12.26
C ARG A 285 13.85 -26.34 11.97
N ARG A 286 14.40 -26.25 10.76
CA ARG A 286 15.74 -26.71 10.48
C ARG A 286 16.63 -25.62 11.03
N GLU A 287 17.41 -25.97 12.04
CA GLU A 287 18.41 -25.06 12.62
C GLU A 287 19.29 -24.49 11.52
N ASP A 288 19.46 -23.18 11.63
CA ASP A 288 19.97 -22.26 10.63
C ASP A 288 21.51 -22.28 10.55
N GLN A 289 22.09 -23.47 10.62
CA GLN A 289 23.53 -23.68 10.61
C GLN A 289 24.03 -23.65 9.17
N GLY A 290 24.26 -22.44 8.64
CA GLY A 290 24.86 -22.26 7.31
C GLY A 290 24.65 -20.91 6.63
N LYS A 291 23.99 -19.94 7.27
CA LYS A 291 23.72 -18.65 6.64
C LYS A 291 24.95 -17.75 6.62
N THR A 292 25.38 -17.38 5.42
CA THR A 292 26.35 -16.30 5.21
C THR A 292 25.69 -14.97 5.53
N ARG A 293 26.02 -14.40 6.70
CA ARG A 293 25.64 -13.03 7.06
C ARG A 293 26.38 -12.06 6.13
N PHE A 294 25.65 -11.39 5.26
CA PHE A 294 26.24 -10.31 4.47
C PHE A 294 26.53 -9.12 5.40
N VAL A 295 27.79 -8.76 5.55
CA VAL A 295 28.18 -7.48 6.16
C VAL A 295 28.54 -6.57 5.00
N PRO A 296 28.03 -5.33 4.93
CA PRO A 296 28.44 -4.40 3.89
C PRO A 296 29.98 -4.32 3.85
N PRO A 297 30.60 -4.35 2.67
CA PRO A 297 32.05 -4.35 2.56
C PRO A 297 32.62 -3.09 3.23
N PRO A 298 33.80 -3.19 3.87
CA PRO A 298 34.44 -2.04 4.51
C PRO A 298 34.53 -0.85 3.55
N GLY A 299 33.96 0.29 3.94
CA GLY A 299 33.97 1.53 3.15
C GLY A 299 32.79 1.76 2.19
N LEU A 300 31.80 0.85 2.12
CA LEU A 300 30.53 1.11 1.43
C LEU A 300 29.38 1.13 2.44
N GLU A 301 28.81 2.32 2.65
CA GLU A 301 27.67 2.51 3.57
C GLU A 301 26.33 2.43 2.83
N PRO A 302 25.26 1.94 3.50
CA PRO A 302 23.90 2.06 2.96
C PRO A 302 23.54 3.53 2.74
N MET A 303 22.86 3.82 1.63
CA MET A 303 22.37 5.17 1.33
C MET A 303 20.88 5.28 1.61
N PHE A 304 20.48 6.26 2.40
CA PHE A 304 19.09 6.46 2.81
C PHE A 304 18.43 7.59 2.01
N CYS A 305 17.14 7.46 1.70
CA CYS A 305 16.39 8.55 1.06
C CYS A 305 16.32 9.84 1.89
N GLY A 306 16.70 9.83 3.18
CA GLY A 306 16.78 11.03 4.01
C GLY A 306 17.88 12.01 3.63
N ASP A 307 18.91 11.56 2.91
CA ASP A 307 20.08 12.38 2.60
C ASP A 307 19.90 13.28 1.35
N GLY A 308 18.66 13.51 0.91
CA GLY A 308 18.35 14.27 -0.31
C GLY A 308 16.96 14.92 -0.29
N SER A 309 16.42 15.28 -1.46
CA SER A 309 15.24 16.15 -1.58
C SER A 309 13.90 15.42 -1.32
N GLY A 310 13.87 14.08 -1.36
CA GLY A 310 12.67 13.26 -1.19
C GLY A 310 12.65 12.40 0.09
N PRO A 311 12.56 12.97 1.30
CA PRO A 311 12.60 12.19 2.56
C PRO A 311 11.44 11.18 2.69
N GLY A 312 10.32 11.40 2.01
CA GLY A 312 9.13 10.54 2.02
C GLY A 312 9.22 9.26 1.17
N LEU A 313 10.20 9.14 0.27
CA LEU A 313 10.25 8.06 -0.73
C LEU A 313 10.54 6.67 -0.13
N ASN A 314 10.93 6.61 1.15
CA ASN A 314 11.04 5.39 1.96
C ASN A 314 11.87 4.27 1.30
N TYR A 315 13.01 4.62 0.69
CA TYR A 315 13.96 3.67 0.12
C TYR A 315 15.33 3.75 0.81
N VAL A 316 16.06 2.64 0.76
CA VAL A 316 17.48 2.53 1.12
C VAL A 316 18.19 1.68 0.08
N LEU A 317 19.41 2.07 -0.28
CA LEU A 317 20.29 1.35 -1.19
C LEU A 317 21.37 0.62 -0.38
N VAL A 318 21.29 -0.70 -0.33
CA VAL A 318 22.27 -1.54 0.38
C VAL A 318 23.36 -1.98 -0.60
N PRO A 319 24.64 -1.62 -0.41
CA PRO A 319 25.69 -1.95 -1.36
C PRO A 319 25.90 -3.46 -1.46
N LEU A 320 26.11 -3.94 -2.68
CA LEU A 320 26.42 -5.33 -3.00
C LEU A 320 27.93 -5.48 -3.28
N VAL A 321 28.49 -6.63 -2.86
CA VAL A 321 29.89 -6.97 -3.15
C VAL A 321 29.99 -7.53 -4.57
N GLY A 322 30.79 -6.87 -5.40
CA GLY A 322 31.07 -7.32 -6.76
C GLY A 322 29.89 -7.14 -7.72
N GLN A 323 29.97 -7.79 -8.88
CA GLN A 323 28.94 -7.74 -9.92
C GLN A 323 27.97 -8.91 -9.73
N PRO A 324 26.70 -8.66 -9.33
CA PRO A 324 25.74 -9.73 -9.16
C PRO A 324 25.32 -10.30 -10.53
N LYS A 325 25.08 -11.62 -10.58
CA LYS A 325 24.64 -12.34 -11.80
C LYS A 325 23.14 -12.58 -11.77
N GLY A 326 22.49 -12.58 -12.94
CA GLY A 326 21.06 -12.90 -13.06
C GLY A 326 20.14 -11.96 -12.27
N VAL A 327 20.53 -10.68 -12.19
CA VAL A 327 19.75 -9.68 -11.43
C VAL A 327 18.53 -9.24 -12.22
N ASN A 328 17.52 -8.76 -11.50
CA ASN A 328 16.36 -8.12 -12.10
C ASN A 328 15.62 -9.03 -13.10
N GLU A 329 15.60 -10.34 -12.82
CA GLU A 329 14.87 -11.35 -13.58
C GLU A 329 13.87 -12.07 -12.68
N VAL A 330 12.64 -12.25 -13.18
CA VAL A 330 11.57 -12.97 -12.49
C VAL A 330 11.12 -14.15 -13.32
N GLN A 331 11.21 -15.35 -12.76
CA GLN A 331 10.65 -16.55 -13.38
C GLN A 331 9.18 -16.68 -12.98
N LEU A 332 8.27 -16.47 -13.94
CA LEU A 332 6.83 -16.42 -13.65
C LEU A 332 6.24 -17.77 -13.19
N ARG A 333 6.88 -18.89 -13.53
CA ARG A 333 6.54 -20.23 -13.02
C ARG A 333 7.78 -21.12 -12.94
N LYS A 334 7.71 -22.19 -12.14
CA LYS A 334 8.79 -23.17 -11.91
C LYS A 334 9.12 -24.08 -13.13
N SER A 335 8.56 -23.84 -14.32
CA SER A 335 8.83 -24.66 -15.50
C SER A 335 9.94 -24.05 -16.36
N ARG A 336 10.89 -24.88 -16.80
CA ARG A 336 12.06 -24.48 -17.61
C ARG A 336 11.73 -23.89 -19.00
N SER A 337 10.49 -24.03 -19.47
CA SER A 337 10.06 -23.57 -20.80
C SER A 337 9.35 -22.21 -20.80
N GLN A 338 9.27 -21.52 -19.65
CA GLN A 338 8.39 -20.36 -19.48
C GLN A 338 9.11 -19.00 -19.49
N PRO A 339 8.37 -17.93 -19.85
CA PRO A 339 8.93 -16.60 -19.98
C PRO A 339 9.54 -16.10 -18.67
N THR A 340 10.78 -15.63 -18.78
CA THR A 340 11.44 -14.85 -17.73
C THR A 340 11.16 -13.38 -18.01
N LEU A 341 10.64 -12.67 -17.01
CA LEU A 341 10.44 -11.24 -17.08
C LEU A 341 11.73 -10.54 -16.66
N SER A 342 12.26 -9.65 -17.50
CA SER A 342 13.46 -8.87 -17.17
C SER A 342 13.05 -7.43 -16.88
N ILE A 343 13.44 -6.93 -15.71
CA ILE A 343 13.21 -5.54 -15.32
C ILE A 343 14.33 -4.70 -15.90
N GLN A 344 14.02 -3.96 -16.96
CA GLN A 344 15.02 -3.16 -17.70
C GLN A 344 14.72 -1.67 -17.71
N ALA A 345 13.46 -1.30 -17.45
CA ALA A 345 13.00 0.07 -17.51
C ALA A 345 12.09 0.40 -16.33
N LEU A 346 11.95 1.69 -16.06
CA LEU A 346 10.93 2.24 -15.18
C LEU A 346 9.62 2.31 -15.97
N ALA A 347 8.51 2.01 -15.31
CA ALA A 347 7.17 2.25 -15.83
C ALA A 347 6.54 3.44 -15.11
N GLU A 348 5.76 4.23 -15.83
CA GLU A 348 4.90 5.25 -15.24
C GLU A 348 3.69 4.60 -14.60
N ILE A 349 3.18 5.17 -13.51
CA ILE A 349 1.96 4.65 -12.88
C ILE A 349 0.81 4.72 -13.88
N PRO A 350 0.09 3.62 -14.12
CA PRO A 350 -0.86 3.57 -15.20
C PRO A 350 -2.14 4.32 -14.86
N ALA A 351 -2.68 5.05 -15.84
CA ALA A 351 -3.97 5.74 -15.73
C ALA A 351 -5.18 4.79 -15.68
N ARG A 352 -4.97 3.48 -15.91
CA ARG A 352 -5.99 2.43 -15.84
C ARG A 352 -5.43 1.24 -15.04
N PRO A 353 -6.30 0.39 -14.47
CA PRO A 353 -5.84 -0.81 -13.80
C PRO A 353 -4.96 -1.68 -14.73
N ARG A 354 -3.80 -2.11 -14.22
CA ARG A 354 -2.87 -2.99 -14.95
C ARG A 354 -2.50 -4.19 -14.11
N ARG A 355 -2.25 -5.32 -14.78
CA ARG A 355 -1.77 -6.54 -14.12
C ARG A 355 -0.30 -6.38 -13.75
N ILE A 356 0.04 -6.84 -12.56
CA ILE A 356 1.38 -6.73 -12.01
C ILE A 356 1.91 -8.09 -11.57
N VAL A 357 3.23 -8.13 -11.41
CA VAL A 357 3.97 -9.17 -10.71
C VAL A 357 4.68 -8.52 -9.54
N ALA A 358 4.56 -9.10 -8.35
CA ALA A 358 5.33 -8.74 -7.17
C ALA A 358 6.25 -9.91 -6.78
N VAL A 359 7.46 -9.61 -6.33
CA VAL A 359 8.35 -10.62 -5.76
C VAL A 359 8.45 -10.39 -4.26
N THR A 360 7.62 -11.09 -3.50
CA THR A 360 7.53 -11.00 -2.05
C THR A 360 8.28 -12.12 -1.36
N ARG A 361 8.68 -11.89 -0.11
CA ARG A 361 9.31 -12.93 0.71
C ARG A 361 8.30 -14.01 1.10
N SER A 362 7.09 -13.60 1.45
CA SER A 362 6.05 -14.49 1.96
C SER A 362 5.55 -15.49 0.90
N SER A 363 5.39 -15.04 -0.33
CA SER A 363 4.72 -15.78 -1.41
C SER A 363 5.64 -16.07 -2.60
N GLY A 364 6.82 -15.47 -2.65
CA GLY A 364 7.71 -15.55 -3.82
C GLY A 364 7.17 -14.69 -4.95
N VAL A 365 6.95 -15.28 -6.12
CA VAL A 365 6.35 -14.58 -7.26
C VAL A 365 4.84 -14.58 -7.10
N ASP A 366 4.27 -13.40 -6.89
CA ASP A 366 2.84 -13.16 -6.74
C ASP A 366 2.31 -12.27 -7.86
N PHE A 367 1.03 -12.41 -8.17
CA PHE A 367 0.36 -11.66 -9.22
C PHE A 367 -0.63 -10.68 -8.58
N GLY A 368 -1.10 -9.70 -9.36
CA GLY A 368 -2.10 -8.77 -8.85
C GLY A 368 -2.48 -7.69 -9.84
N SER A 369 -2.97 -6.58 -9.31
CA SER A 369 -3.26 -5.36 -10.07
C SER A 369 -2.80 -4.11 -9.35
N ILE A 370 -2.32 -3.12 -10.10
CA ILE A 370 -2.14 -1.74 -9.64
C ILE A 370 -3.38 -0.92 -10.01
N ARG A 371 -3.81 -0.03 -9.12
CA ARG A 371 -4.98 0.84 -9.32
C ARG A 371 -4.54 2.28 -9.65
N PRO A 372 -5.29 2.99 -10.51
CA PRO A 372 -4.96 4.37 -10.86
C PRO A 372 -5.17 5.32 -9.67
N GLY A 373 -4.53 6.48 -9.75
CA GLY A 373 -4.63 7.56 -8.77
C GLY A 373 -3.82 7.33 -7.50
N ALA A 374 -3.22 8.41 -7.00
CA ALA A 374 -2.45 8.38 -5.76
C ALA A 374 -3.37 8.36 -4.52
N THR A 375 -2.91 7.65 -3.49
CA THR A 375 -3.29 7.87 -2.09
C THR A 375 -2.21 8.69 -1.44
N TYR A 376 -2.59 9.77 -0.78
CA TYR A 376 -1.64 10.68 -0.16
C TYR A 376 -1.55 10.36 1.32
N LEU A 377 -0.35 10.03 1.80
CA LEU A 377 -0.08 9.74 3.20
C LEU A 377 0.72 10.88 3.82
N ARG A 378 0.21 11.48 4.89
CA ARG A 378 1.02 12.34 5.75
C ARG A 378 1.13 11.72 7.14
N THR A 379 2.37 11.59 7.60
CA THR A 379 2.70 11.07 8.93
C THR A 379 3.09 12.23 9.83
N ALA A 380 3.04 12.03 11.15
CA ALA A 380 3.47 13.03 12.14
C ALA A 380 4.88 13.60 11.90
N ASN A 381 5.78 12.78 11.35
CA ASN A 381 7.18 13.15 11.11
C ASN A 381 7.43 13.77 9.73
N SER A 382 6.37 13.99 8.92
CA SER A 382 6.48 14.54 7.58
C SER A 382 5.64 15.80 7.44
N SER A 383 6.27 16.90 7.02
CA SER A 383 5.56 18.15 6.70
C SER A 383 4.72 18.01 5.43
N ALA A 384 5.20 17.24 4.44
CA ALA A 384 4.54 17.04 3.17
C ALA A 384 3.87 15.65 3.07
N PRO A 385 2.71 15.55 2.40
CA PRO A 385 2.13 14.26 2.02
C PRO A 385 2.99 13.51 1.01
N GLN A 386 3.13 12.20 1.20
CA GLN A 386 3.78 11.27 0.28
C GLN A 386 2.74 10.60 -0.61
N LYS A 387 2.98 10.61 -1.93
CA LYS A 387 2.18 9.84 -2.90
C LYS A 387 2.46 8.34 -2.76
N LEU A 388 1.40 7.57 -2.59
CA LEU A 388 1.39 6.12 -2.56
C LEU A 388 0.43 5.59 -3.63
N TYR A 389 0.72 4.44 -4.19
CA TYR A 389 -0.14 3.81 -5.19
C TYR A 389 -0.61 2.45 -4.69
N ALA A 390 -1.94 2.27 -4.68
CA ALA A 390 -2.56 1.06 -4.19
C ALA A 390 -2.35 -0.09 -5.19
N VAL A 391 -1.90 -1.22 -4.65
CA VAL A 391 -1.82 -2.49 -5.37
C VAL A 391 -2.65 -3.53 -4.63
N HIS A 392 -3.27 -4.43 -5.38
CA HIS A 392 -3.99 -5.57 -4.85
C HIS A 392 -3.35 -6.84 -5.39
N LEU A 393 -2.66 -7.56 -4.53
CA LEU A 393 -2.05 -8.85 -4.81
C LEU A 393 -3.06 -9.97 -4.64
N ASP A 394 -2.88 -11.04 -5.42
CA ASP A 394 -3.72 -12.23 -5.40
C ASP A 394 -3.48 -13.04 -4.10
N SER A 395 -2.28 -12.94 -3.50
CA SER A 395 -1.96 -13.49 -2.18
C SER A 395 -1.92 -12.42 -1.09
N ALA A 396 -1.99 -12.87 0.17
CA ALA A 396 -1.89 -11.96 1.31
C ALA A 396 -0.46 -11.43 1.51
N VAL A 397 -0.35 -10.18 1.97
CA VAL A 397 0.92 -9.57 2.38
C VAL A 397 1.17 -9.73 3.87
N PHE A 398 2.45 -9.91 4.22
CA PHE A 398 2.91 -10.18 5.58
C PHE A 398 4.11 -9.30 5.96
N GLU A 399 4.42 -9.30 7.26
CA GLU A 399 5.67 -8.71 7.76
C GLU A 399 6.88 -9.35 7.07
N GLY A 400 7.77 -8.51 6.57
CA GLY A 400 8.90 -8.87 5.73
C GLY A 400 8.71 -8.48 4.25
N ASP A 401 7.48 -8.25 3.79
CA ASP A 401 7.21 -8.02 2.35
C ASP A 401 7.52 -6.58 1.88
N CYS A 402 7.77 -5.64 2.80
CA CYS A 402 8.24 -4.32 2.39
C CYS A 402 9.58 -4.41 1.65
N GLY A 403 9.73 -3.60 0.60
CA GLY A 403 10.86 -3.61 -0.32
C GLY A 403 10.68 -4.51 -1.55
N SER A 404 9.62 -5.34 -1.59
CA SER A 404 9.27 -6.15 -2.76
C SER A 404 9.07 -5.29 -4.00
N ALA A 405 9.71 -5.65 -5.11
CA ALA A 405 9.53 -4.97 -6.39
C ALA A 405 8.14 -5.25 -6.97
N VAL A 406 7.49 -4.23 -7.50
CA VAL A 406 6.21 -4.32 -8.22
C VAL A 406 6.41 -3.93 -9.68
N ILE A 407 6.09 -4.86 -10.56
CA ILE A 407 6.52 -4.86 -11.96
C ILE A 407 5.28 -5.04 -12.84
N ASP A 408 5.24 -4.36 -13.97
CA ASP A 408 4.25 -4.59 -15.01
C ASP A 408 4.36 -6.01 -15.60
N GLN A 409 3.25 -6.76 -15.62
CA GLN A 409 3.26 -8.15 -16.04
C GLN A 409 3.57 -8.32 -17.54
N GLU A 410 3.23 -7.35 -18.38
CA GLU A 410 3.36 -7.42 -19.84
C GLU A 410 4.75 -6.96 -20.30
N THR A 411 5.20 -5.83 -19.76
CA THR A 411 6.40 -5.12 -20.24
C THR A 411 7.65 -5.37 -19.39
N GLY A 412 7.48 -5.82 -18.14
CA GLY A 412 8.58 -5.93 -17.18
C GLY A 412 9.03 -4.58 -16.60
N GLY A 413 8.31 -3.49 -16.87
CA GLY A 413 8.62 -2.18 -16.33
C GLY A 413 8.40 -2.11 -14.81
N LEU A 414 9.32 -1.47 -14.09
CA LEU A 414 9.23 -1.32 -12.64
C LEU A 414 8.30 -0.16 -12.29
N TYR A 415 7.20 -0.44 -11.59
CA TYR A 415 6.33 0.61 -11.05
C TYR A 415 6.84 1.16 -9.72
N GLY A 416 7.43 0.33 -8.87
CA GLY A 416 7.82 0.73 -7.52
C GLY A 416 8.21 -0.43 -6.63
N HIS A 417 8.23 -0.17 -5.32
CA HIS A 417 8.37 -1.19 -4.30
C HIS A 417 7.34 -1.03 -3.18
N ILE A 418 6.96 -2.15 -2.54
CA ILE A 418 6.00 -2.15 -1.43
C ILE A 418 6.61 -1.42 -0.23
N VAL A 419 5.92 -0.40 0.27
CA VAL A 419 6.32 0.35 1.47
C VAL A 419 5.41 0.12 2.67
N ARG A 420 4.16 -0.29 2.42
CA ARG A 420 3.13 -0.57 3.44
C ARG A 420 2.15 -1.61 2.91
N GLY A 421 1.41 -2.24 3.81
CA GLY A 421 0.26 -3.06 3.42
C GLY A 421 -0.69 -3.33 4.56
N CYS A 422 -1.87 -3.82 4.21
CA CYS A 422 -2.90 -4.27 5.12
C CYS A 422 -2.61 -5.75 5.45
N PRO A 423 -2.07 -6.06 6.66
CA PRO A 423 -1.56 -7.39 6.96
C PRO A 423 -2.62 -8.47 6.74
N ARG A 424 -2.20 -9.64 6.21
CA ARG A 424 -3.05 -10.81 5.94
C ARG A 424 -4.12 -10.58 4.87
N THR A 425 -3.99 -9.51 4.08
CA THR A 425 -4.87 -9.21 2.94
C THR A 425 -4.04 -8.97 1.69
N GLY A 426 -4.66 -8.87 0.51
CA GLY A 426 -3.95 -8.55 -0.74
C GLY A 426 -3.60 -7.07 -0.93
N THR A 427 -4.08 -6.17 -0.07
CA THR A 427 -3.90 -4.72 -0.26
C THR A 427 -2.53 -4.25 0.23
N ALA A 428 -1.76 -3.62 -0.66
CA ALA A 428 -0.48 -3.00 -0.36
C ALA A 428 -0.31 -1.65 -1.07
N TYR A 429 0.72 -0.91 -0.69
CA TYR A 429 1.03 0.41 -1.24
C TYR A 429 2.47 0.49 -1.67
N ILE A 430 2.70 1.08 -2.85
CA ILE A 430 4.03 1.33 -3.40
C ILE A 430 4.34 2.83 -3.47
N VAL A 431 5.63 3.16 -3.45
CA VAL A 431 6.14 4.45 -3.93
C VAL A 431 6.62 4.28 -5.37
N SER A 432 6.45 5.30 -6.21
CA SER A 432 6.83 5.26 -7.62
C SER A 432 8.34 5.11 -7.80
N ALA A 433 8.75 4.12 -8.60
CA ALA A 433 10.13 3.95 -9.00
C ALA A 433 10.65 5.16 -9.81
N GLY A 434 9.78 5.84 -10.55
CA GLY A 434 10.13 7.06 -11.28
C GLY A 434 10.62 8.18 -10.35
N GLU A 435 9.95 8.38 -9.22
CA GLU A 435 10.32 9.39 -8.21
C GLU A 435 11.60 8.98 -7.47
N ILE A 436 11.71 7.70 -7.09
CA ILE A 436 12.89 7.14 -6.44
C ILE A 436 14.14 7.31 -7.33
N PHE A 437 14.06 6.90 -8.60
CA PHE A 437 15.20 7.00 -9.50
C PHE A 437 15.55 8.45 -9.85
N ARG A 438 14.59 9.38 -9.83
CA ARG A 438 14.89 10.81 -9.97
C ARG A 438 15.74 11.29 -8.80
N ASP A 439 15.32 11.03 -7.57
CA ASP A 439 16.08 11.39 -6.36
C ASP A 439 17.46 10.71 -6.30
N ILE A 440 17.58 9.44 -6.71
CA ILE A 440 18.89 8.76 -6.80
C ILE A 440 19.77 9.42 -7.88
N LYS A 441 19.21 9.74 -9.05
CA LYS A 441 19.96 10.41 -10.13
C LYS A 441 20.42 11.81 -9.74
N ASP A 442 19.63 12.54 -8.97
CA ASP A 442 20.01 13.87 -8.48
C ASP A 442 21.20 13.78 -7.51
N ARG A 443 21.35 12.67 -6.79
CA ARG A 443 22.47 12.43 -5.85
C ARG A 443 23.75 11.93 -6.53
N PHE A 444 23.64 11.00 -7.48
CA PHE A 444 24.78 10.34 -8.12
C PHE A 444 25.14 10.92 -9.50
N GLY A 445 24.25 11.70 -10.10
CA GLY A 445 24.31 12.14 -11.50
C GLY A 445 23.53 11.21 -12.44
N ALA A 446 22.74 11.81 -13.34
CA ALA A 446 21.80 11.09 -14.20
C ALA A 446 22.44 10.04 -15.14
N GLY A 447 23.68 10.25 -15.57
CA GLY A 447 24.41 9.33 -16.46
C GLY A 447 25.02 8.11 -15.77
N VAL A 448 24.89 8.03 -14.45
CA VAL A 448 25.62 7.08 -13.61
C VAL A 448 24.70 6.03 -12.99
N VAL A 449 23.38 6.26 -13.01
CA VAL A 449 22.36 5.44 -12.34
C VAL A 449 21.47 4.72 -13.36
N SER A 450 21.37 3.40 -13.24
CA SER A 450 20.45 2.58 -14.04
C SER A 450 19.91 1.41 -13.24
N ILE A 451 18.83 0.80 -13.74
CA ILE A 451 18.49 -0.58 -13.34
C ILE A 451 19.66 -1.47 -13.78
N ALA A 452 20.13 -2.35 -12.90
CA ALA A 452 21.24 -3.22 -13.23
C ALA A 452 20.81 -4.20 -14.35
N PRO A 453 21.57 -4.30 -15.46
CA PRO A 453 21.20 -5.19 -16.56
C PRO A 453 21.35 -6.66 -16.13
N SER A 454 20.48 -7.53 -16.64
CA SER A 454 20.73 -8.96 -16.51
C SER A 454 21.91 -9.37 -17.39
N ASN A 455 22.94 -9.95 -16.77
CA ASN A 455 24.11 -10.49 -17.45
C ASN A 455 23.99 -12.00 -17.75
N ARG A 456 22.79 -12.58 -17.82
CA ARG A 456 22.69 -13.97 -18.29
C ARG A 456 23.00 -14.03 -19.79
N PRO A 457 24.00 -14.80 -20.24
CA PRO A 457 24.18 -15.06 -21.66
C PRO A 457 22.88 -15.69 -22.16
N ARG A 458 22.24 -15.07 -23.17
CA ARG A 458 21.12 -15.70 -23.89
C ARG A 458 21.61 -17.06 -24.35
N VAL A 459 21.06 -18.14 -23.79
CA VAL A 459 21.34 -19.49 -24.29
C VAL A 459 20.83 -19.48 -25.73
N ALA A 460 21.76 -19.49 -26.69
CA ALA A 460 21.41 -19.60 -28.10
C ALA A 460 20.52 -20.84 -28.24
N SER A 461 19.29 -20.65 -28.71
CA SER A 461 18.41 -21.75 -29.08
C SER A 461 19.20 -22.63 -30.05
N LYS A 462 19.51 -23.88 -29.65
CA LYS A 462 20.11 -24.83 -30.58
C LYS A 462 19.21 -24.87 -31.82
N PRO A 463 19.74 -24.67 -33.04
CA PRO A 463 18.95 -24.81 -34.25
C PRO A 463 18.37 -26.23 -34.24
N GLY A 464 17.05 -26.32 -34.32
CA GLY A 464 16.35 -27.60 -34.33
C GLY A 464 16.89 -28.44 -35.48
N THR A 465 17.51 -29.56 -35.15
CA THR A 465 17.73 -30.65 -36.10
C THR A 465 16.36 -31.15 -36.52
N LYS A 466 16.02 -30.90 -37.79
CA LYS A 466 14.90 -31.52 -38.50
C LYS A 466 15.12 -33.01 -38.66
#